data_AF-A0A7W6IQY6-F1
#
_entry.id   AF-A0A7W6IQY6-F1
#
_cell.length_a   1.000
_cell.length_b   1.000
_cell.length_c   1.000
_cell.angle_alpha   90.00
_cell.angle_beta   90.00
_cell.angle_gamma   90.00
#
_symmetry.space_group_name_H-M   'P 1'
#
loop_
_entity.id
_entity.type
_entity.pdbx_description
1 polymer ?
#
loop_
_entity_poly.entity_id
_entity_poly.type
_entity_poly.pdbx_seq_one_letter_code
_entity_poly.pdbx_strand_id
1 'polypeptide(L)'
;MRTTPVTLVMVAMLLSLHPVLGSEIDQTNDLRLRCGVGYLLIADMPEMNNTAEESAAFKRMSDSLLNHADTILAQQGISTVEREEIGERYTREMDEILQKDLELGFDPDDCIDLVAEADAVAEAAALDAEIDIYMTCGAGFLAAARVKQNEGETKIAAELEALGTRLAGLGDDLMIGAGYNKTARHQVGQLYGESVGAKFNSGEDLKYDWDTCAGLGQ
;
A
#
# COMPACT_ATOMS: atom_id res chain seq x y z
N MET A 1 -64.23 -20.19 33.83
CA MET A 1 -63.08 -20.20 34.76
C MET A 1 -61.84 -20.40 33.89
N ARG A 2 -61.19 -19.38 33.32
CA ARG A 2 -60.22 -18.40 33.87
C ARG A 2 -59.28 -18.95 34.96
N THR A 3 -58.03 -19.22 34.57
CA THR A 3 -56.80 -18.72 35.23
C THR A 3 -55.64 -18.72 34.21
N THR A 4 -55.23 -17.54 33.78
CA THR A 4 -53.91 -17.23 33.23
C THR A 4 -52.91 -17.12 34.39
N PRO A 5 -51.66 -17.60 34.25
CA PRO A 5 -50.55 -17.13 35.06
C PRO A 5 -49.83 -15.95 34.41
N VAL A 6 -49.58 -14.95 35.24
CA VAL A 6 -48.88 -13.69 35.03
C VAL A 6 -47.37 -13.93 35.08
N THR A 7 -46.68 -13.42 34.06
CA THR A 7 -45.39 -12.71 34.04
C THR A 7 -44.29 -13.07 35.05
N LEU A 8 -43.11 -13.42 34.53
CA LEU A 8 -41.86 -12.83 35.03
C LEU A 8 -40.98 -12.43 33.83
N VAL A 9 -41.08 -11.16 33.45
CA VAL A 9 -40.12 -10.48 32.58
C VAL A 9 -38.89 -10.25 33.44
N MET A 10 -37.83 -11.03 33.21
CA MET A 10 -36.53 -10.78 33.80
C MET A 10 -35.74 -9.91 32.82
N VAL A 11 -35.92 -8.59 32.94
CA VAL A 11 -34.96 -7.61 32.42
C VAL A 11 -33.77 -7.68 33.37
N ALA A 12 -32.74 -8.42 32.97
CA ALA A 12 -31.42 -8.32 33.56
C ALA A 12 -30.65 -7.24 32.81
N MET A 13 -30.69 -6.02 33.37
CA MET A 13 -29.78 -4.94 33.02
C MET A 13 -28.34 -5.32 33.39
N LEU A 14 -27.45 -5.13 32.42
CA LEU A 14 -26.14 -4.48 32.56
C LEU A 14 -25.21 -5.05 33.66
N LEU A 15 -24.42 -6.06 33.28
CA LEU A 15 -23.04 -6.15 33.73
C LEU A 15 -22.14 -5.70 32.58
N SER A 16 -21.59 -4.51 32.78
CA SER A 16 -20.65 -3.79 31.95
C SER A 16 -19.37 -4.61 31.68
N LEU A 17 -19.35 -5.32 30.56
CA LEU A 17 -18.16 -5.40 29.73
C LEU A 17 -18.24 -4.23 28.75
N HIS A 18 -17.41 -3.22 28.97
CA HIS A 18 -17.04 -2.35 27.85
C HIS A 18 -16.23 -3.24 26.92
N PRO A 19 -16.65 -3.52 25.67
CA PRO A 19 -15.67 -3.86 24.66
C PRO A 19 -14.77 -2.63 24.57
N VAL A 20 -13.54 -2.77 25.05
CA VAL A 20 -12.46 -1.86 24.67
C VAL A 20 -12.45 -1.86 23.15
N LEU A 21 -12.45 -0.65 22.58
CA LEU A 21 -12.38 -0.34 21.16
C LEU A 21 -11.63 -1.42 20.37
N GLY A 22 -12.37 -2.32 19.74
CA GLY A 22 -11.88 -3.11 18.64
C GLY A 22 -12.69 -2.64 17.45
N SER A 23 -12.09 -1.87 16.55
CA SER A 23 -12.54 -1.94 15.16
C SER A 23 -12.62 -3.42 14.81
N GLU A 24 -13.79 -3.92 14.43
CA GLU A 24 -13.89 -5.28 13.92
C GLU A 24 -12.95 -5.34 12.71
N ILE A 25 -11.81 -6.04 12.87
CA ILE A 25 -10.92 -6.33 11.76
C ILE A 25 -11.75 -7.17 10.80
N ASP A 26 -11.87 -6.70 9.56
CA ASP A 26 -12.65 -7.42 8.56
C ASP A 26 -12.07 -8.82 8.32
N GLN A 27 -12.91 -9.76 7.92
CA GLN A 27 -12.53 -11.17 7.81
C GLN A 27 -11.35 -11.40 6.85
N THR A 28 -11.26 -10.62 5.78
CA THR A 28 -10.15 -10.74 4.82
C THR A 28 -8.85 -10.25 5.45
N ASN A 29 -8.88 -9.17 6.23
CA ASN A 29 -7.72 -8.66 6.93
C ASN A 29 -7.31 -9.53 8.14
N ASP A 30 -8.27 -10.17 8.84
CA ASP A 30 -7.98 -11.22 9.83
C ASP A 30 -7.23 -12.39 9.19
N LEU A 31 -7.68 -12.84 8.02
CA LEU A 31 -7.03 -13.90 7.26
C LEU A 31 -5.62 -13.52 6.81
N ARG A 32 -5.41 -12.28 6.33
CA ARG A 32 -4.05 -11.77 6.00
C ARG A 32 -3.11 -11.82 7.20
N LEU A 33 -3.58 -11.40 8.38
CA LEU A 33 -2.79 -11.42 9.61
C LEU A 33 -2.45 -12.85 10.03
N ARG A 34 -3.43 -13.78 9.99
CA ARG A 34 -3.20 -15.21 10.30
C ARG A 34 -2.22 -15.87 9.33
N CYS A 35 -2.43 -15.69 8.02
CA CYS A 35 -1.53 -16.23 6.99
C CYS A 35 -0.12 -15.63 7.11
N GLY A 36 -0.01 -14.31 7.27
CA GLY A 36 1.26 -13.61 7.36
C GLY A 36 2.09 -14.04 8.58
N VAL A 37 1.48 -14.04 9.77
CA VAL A 37 2.12 -14.53 10.98
C VAL A 37 2.42 -16.03 10.89
N GLY A 38 1.51 -16.83 10.33
CA GLY A 38 1.71 -18.27 10.14
C GLY A 38 2.96 -18.56 9.29
N TYR A 39 3.12 -17.86 8.16
CA TYR A 39 4.32 -17.98 7.34
C TYR A 39 5.58 -17.47 8.05
N LEU A 40 5.50 -16.39 8.83
CA LEU A 40 6.63 -15.90 9.62
C LEU A 40 7.14 -16.99 10.58
N LEU A 41 6.24 -17.60 11.34
CA LEU A 41 6.59 -18.64 12.32
C LEU A 41 7.07 -19.92 11.63
N ILE A 42 6.41 -20.36 10.55
CA ILE A 42 6.86 -21.51 9.75
C ILE A 42 8.26 -21.27 9.20
N ALA A 43 8.59 -20.05 8.77
CA ALA A 43 9.91 -19.70 8.24
C ALA A 43 11.05 -19.86 9.27
N ASP A 44 10.73 -19.81 10.56
CA ASP A 44 11.68 -19.96 11.66
C ASP A 44 11.64 -21.35 12.31
N MET A 45 10.81 -22.27 11.79
CA MET A 45 10.69 -23.66 12.26
C MET A 45 11.42 -24.64 11.32
N PRO A 46 12.62 -25.15 11.69
CA PRO A 46 13.43 -26.03 10.83
C PRO A 46 12.77 -27.36 10.46
N GLU A 47 11.72 -27.76 11.19
CA GLU A 47 10.96 -28.97 10.95
C GLU A 47 9.91 -28.79 9.83
N MET A 48 9.57 -27.55 9.49
CA MET A 48 8.55 -27.20 8.48
C MET A 48 9.11 -26.44 7.28
N ASN A 49 10.34 -25.93 7.35
CA ASN A 49 11.08 -25.47 6.18
C ASN A 49 12.42 -26.24 6.08
N ASN A 50 12.62 -26.93 4.96
CA ASN A 50 13.73 -27.86 4.78
C ASN A 50 14.95 -27.18 4.13
N THR A 51 14.78 -25.93 3.67
CA THR A 51 15.83 -25.17 2.98
C THR A 51 15.80 -23.68 3.34
N ALA A 52 16.95 -23.02 3.19
CA ALA A 52 17.04 -21.57 3.33
C ALA A 52 16.20 -20.82 2.27
N GLU A 53 15.98 -21.43 1.11
CA GLU A 53 15.13 -20.87 0.04
C GLU A 53 13.65 -20.89 0.43
N GLU A 54 13.17 -21.98 1.02
CA GLU A 54 11.80 -22.08 1.56
C GLU A 54 11.59 -21.09 2.71
N SER A 55 12.54 -20.99 3.65
CA SER A 55 12.48 -19.99 4.73
C SER A 55 12.42 -18.56 4.16
N ALA A 56 13.23 -18.25 3.14
CA ALA A 56 13.19 -16.94 2.48
C ALA A 56 11.88 -16.70 1.71
N ALA A 57 11.29 -17.73 1.11
CA ALA A 57 9.98 -17.63 0.47
C ALA A 57 8.87 -17.33 1.48
N PHE A 58 8.83 -18.06 2.61
CA PHE A 58 7.86 -17.82 3.67
C PHE A 58 8.00 -16.43 4.29
N LYS A 59 9.23 -15.93 4.49
CA LYS A 59 9.46 -14.56 4.96
C LYS A 59 8.91 -13.51 4.00
N ARG A 60 9.14 -13.67 2.69
CA ARG A 60 8.58 -12.75 1.68
C ARG A 60 7.05 -12.76 1.67
N MET A 61 6.43 -13.94 1.74
CA MET A 61 4.96 -14.06 1.78
C MET A 61 4.39 -13.44 3.06
N SER A 62 5.04 -13.67 4.21
CA SER A 62 4.73 -13.02 5.47
C SER A 62 4.79 -11.49 5.33
N ASP A 63 5.92 -10.96 4.87
CA ASP A 63 6.13 -9.52 4.75
C ASP A 63 5.08 -8.87 3.83
N SER A 64 4.74 -9.50 2.70
CA SER A 64 3.72 -9.00 1.78
C SER A 64 2.35 -8.91 2.46
N LEU A 65 1.91 -9.98 3.12
CA LEU A 65 0.61 -10.03 3.80
C LEU A 65 0.53 -9.09 5.01
N LEU A 66 1.56 -9.06 5.85
CA LEU A 66 1.58 -8.24 7.06
C LEU A 66 1.67 -6.75 6.74
N ASN A 67 2.46 -6.35 5.74
CA ASN A 67 2.53 -4.96 5.30
C ASN A 67 1.22 -4.49 4.66
N HIS A 68 0.57 -5.35 3.88
CA HIS A 68 -0.74 -5.03 3.31
C HIS A 68 -1.80 -4.90 4.42
N ALA A 69 -1.80 -5.81 5.40
CA ALA A 69 -2.70 -5.72 6.53
C ALA A 69 -2.47 -4.47 7.39
N ASP A 70 -1.21 -4.10 7.66
CA ASP A 70 -0.87 -2.86 8.36
C ASP A 70 -1.37 -1.62 7.61
N THR A 71 -1.23 -1.60 6.29
CA THR A 71 -1.73 -0.52 5.44
C THR A 71 -3.24 -0.35 5.57
N ILE A 72 -4.00 -1.46 5.53
CA ILE A 72 -5.46 -1.45 5.68
C ILE A 72 -5.85 -0.93 7.08
N LEU A 73 -5.21 -1.43 8.14
CA LEU A 73 -5.48 -0.99 9.51
C LEU A 73 -5.14 0.49 9.71
N ALA A 74 -4.04 0.97 9.13
CA ALA A 74 -3.67 2.39 9.16
C ALA A 74 -4.71 3.26 8.44
N GLN A 75 -5.22 2.82 7.29
CA GLN A 75 -6.29 3.51 6.56
C GLN A 75 -7.62 3.53 7.34
N GLN A 76 -7.88 2.53 8.18
CA GLN A 76 -9.02 2.49 9.09
C GLN A 76 -8.83 3.40 10.33
N GLY A 77 -7.68 4.05 10.47
CA GLY A 77 -7.39 4.98 11.56
C GLY A 77 -6.91 4.31 12.84
N ILE A 78 -6.54 3.03 12.80
CA ILE A 78 -5.98 2.31 13.94
C ILE A 78 -4.58 2.84 14.23
N SER A 79 -4.28 3.17 15.47
CA SER A 79 -2.99 3.75 15.83
C SER A 79 -1.86 2.74 15.72
N THR A 80 -0.62 3.21 15.57
CA THR A 80 0.56 2.33 15.51
C THR A 80 0.66 1.39 16.72
N VAL A 81 0.37 1.90 17.93
CA VAL A 81 0.39 1.08 19.15
C VAL A 81 -0.66 -0.03 19.09
N GLU A 82 -1.88 0.28 18.66
CA GLU A 82 -2.94 -0.72 18.51
C GLU A 82 -2.59 -1.74 17.40
N ARG A 83 -1.95 -1.32 16.30
CA ARG A 83 -1.50 -2.24 15.24
C ARG A 83 -0.38 -3.18 15.73
N GLU A 84 0.54 -2.68 16.55
CA GLU A 84 1.57 -3.51 17.21
C GLU A 84 0.93 -4.54 18.16
N GLU A 85 -0.02 -4.12 19.00
CA GLU A 85 -0.76 -5.03 19.90
C GLU A 85 -1.58 -6.08 19.13
N ILE A 86 -2.14 -5.71 17.98
CA ILE A 86 -2.80 -6.64 17.06
C ILE A 86 -1.79 -7.67 16.56
N GLY A 87 -0.64 -7.24 16.03
CA GLY A 87 0.42 -8.12 15.56
C GLY A 87 0.88 -9.11 16.63
N GLU A 88 1.20 -8.63 17.83
CA GLU A 88 1.60 -9.48 18.95
C GLU A 88 0.54 -10.52 19.34
N ARG A 89 -0.75 -10.15 19.28
CA ARG A 89 -1.86 -11.08 19.54
C ARG A 89 -1.87 -12.21 18.52
N TYR A 90 -1.83 -11.90 17.23
CA TYR A 90 -1.81 -12.94 16.19
C TYR A 90 -0.55 -13.80 16.28
N THR A 91 0.62 -13.24 16.59
CA THR A 91 1.85 -14.01 16.83
C THR A 91 1.66 -15.02 17.95
N ARG A 92 1.08 -14.62 19.09
CA ARG A 92 0.83 -15.52 20.21
C ARG A 92 -0.19 -16.60 19.87
N GLU A 93 -1.29 -16.23 19.21
CA GLU A 93 -2.32 -17.18 18.81
C GLU A 93 -1.77 -18.25 17.84
N MET A 94 -1.00 -17.83 16.83
CA MET A 94 -0.44 -18.74 15.84
C MET A 94 0.69 -19.61 16.42
N ASP A 95 1.53 -19.07 17.30
CA ASP A 95 2.54 -19.86 18.02
C ASP A 95 1.89 -20.97 18.86
N GLU A 96 0.80 -20.65 19.57
CA GLU A 96 0.03 -21.64 20.32
C GLU A 96 -0.59 -22.72 19.43
N ILE A 97 -1.10 -22.36 18.24
CA ILE A 97 -1.67 -23.29 17.27
C ILE A 97 -0.58 -24.25 16.77
N LEU A 98 0.58 -23.71 16.37
CA LEU A 98 1.71 -24.48 15.85
C LEU A 98 2.30 -25.43 16.90
N GLN A 99 2.46 -24.97 18.14
CA GLN A 99 3.00 -25.81 19.23
C GLN A 99 2.06 -26.96 19.61
N LYS A 100 0.76 -26.79 19.43
CA LYS A 100 -0.26 -27.79 19.79
C LYS A 100 -0.67 -28.68 18.61
N ASP A 101 -0.02 -28.52 17.44
CA ASP A 101 -0.34 -29.22 16.20
C ASP A 101 -1.84 -29.12 15.86
N LEU A 102 -2.39 -27.93 16.08
CA LEU A 102 -3.79 -27.62 15.79
C LEU A 102 -3.93 -27.16 14.34
N GLU A 103 -5.14 -27.29 13.80
CA GLU A 103 -5.49 -26.74 12.50
C GLU A 103 -5.21 -25.23 12.47
N LEU A 104 -4.49 -24.76 11.43
CA LEU A 104 -3.96 -23.40 11.31
C LEU A 104 -5.05 -22.31 11.28
N GLY A 105 -6.32 -22.71 11.12
CA GLY A 105 -7.45 -21.79 11.04
C GLY A 105 -7.52 -21.03 9.72
N PHE A 106 -6.77 -21.45 8.70
CA PHE A 106 -6.79 -20.92 7.34
C PHE A 106 -6.48 -22.03 6.31
N ASP A 107 -6.99 -21.86 5.10
CA ASP A 107 -6.63 -22.69 3.94
C ASP A 107 -5.37 -22.09 3.27
N PRO A 108 -4.31 -22.88 3.01
CA PRO A 108 -3.13 -22.40 2.29
C PRO A 108 -3.42 -21.79 0.92
N ASP A 109 -4.43 -22.28 0.20
CA ASP A 109 -4.79 -21.75 -1.12
C ASP A 109 -5.34 -20.32 -1.00
N ASP A 110 -6.15 -20.04 0.03
CA ASP A 110 -6.65 -18.69 0.32
C ASP A 110 -5.49 -17.73 0.67
N CYS A 111 -4.46 -18.21 1.37
CA CYS A 111 -3.28 -17.39 1.68
C CYS A 111 -2.46 -17.04 0.43
N ILE A 112 -2.34 -17.95 -0.54
CA ILE A 112 -1.61 -17.70 -1.79
C ILE A 112 -2.31 -16.63 -2.63
N ASP A 113 -3.64 -16.69 -2.74
CA ASP A 113 -4.42 -15.67 -3.45
C ASP A 113 -4.25 -14.29 -2.80
N LEU A 114 -4.21 -14.22 -1.47
CA LEU A 114 -3.95 -12.98 -0.74
C LEU A 114 -2.52 -12.44 -0.92
N VAL A 115 -1.52 -13.32 -1.06
CA VAL A 115 -0.14 -12.91 -1.40
C VAL A 115 -0.12 -12.30 -2.79
N ALA A 116 -0.76 -12.93 -3.78
CA ALA A 116 -0.82 -12.40 -5.14
C ALA A 116 -1.53 -11.04 -5.20
N GLU A 117 -2.60 -10.86 -4.43
CA GLU A 117 -3.27 -9.55 -4.29
C GLU A 117 -2.36 -8.52 -3.62
N ALA A 118 -1.69 -8.85 -2.53
CA ALA A 118 -0.79 -7.94 -1.82
C ALA A 118 0.40 -7.51 -2.71
N ASP A 119 0.98 -8.44 -3.45
CA ASP A 119 2.05 -8.16 -4.40
C ASP A 119 1.55 -7.27 -5.55
N ALA A 120 0.35 -7.52 -6.08
CA ALA A 120 -0.24 -6.67 -7.12
C ALA A 120 -0.54 -5.24 -6.63
N VAL A 121 -0.99 -5.08 -5.38
CA VAL A 121 -1.21 -3.76 -4.78
C VAL A 121 0.12 -3.03 -4.54
N ALA A 122 1.13 -3.74 -4.05
CA ALA A 122 2.47 -3.19 -3.86
C ALA A 122 3.11 -2.78 -5.20
N GLU A 123 2.97 -3.61 -6.23
CA GLU A 123 3.42 -3.30 -7.59
C GLU A 123 2.68 -2.09 -8.16
N ALA A 124 1.36 -2.02 -8.03
CA ALA A 124 0.58 -0.86 -8.46
C ALA A 124 0.98 0.43 -7.73
N ALA A 125 1.19 0.36 -6.41
CA ALA A 125 1.64 1.51 -5.62
C ALA A 125 3.06 1.95 -6.00
N ALA A 126 3.96 1.00 -6.27
CA ALA A 126 5.31 1.30 -6.78
C ALA A 126 5.26 1.94 -8.17
N LEU A 127 4.43 1.40 -9.07
CA LEU A 127 4.20 1.97 -10.40
C LEU A 127 3.63 3.39 -10.29
N ASP A 128 2.66 3.64 -9.41
CA ASP A 128 2.10 4.98 -9.20
C ASP A 128 3.14 5.97 -8.64
N ALA A 129 4.04 5.52 -7.76
CA ALA A 129 5.14 6.34 -7.27
C ALA A 129 6.18 6.65 -8.36
N GLU A 130 6.48 5.69 -9.23
CA GLU A 130 7.33 5.91 -10.41
C GLU A 130 6.65 6.84 -11.43
N ILE A 131 5.35 6.68 -11.68
CA ILE A 131 4.58 7.60 -12.51
C ILE A 131 4.66 9.01 -11.93
N ASP A 132 4.46 9.20 -10.62
CA ASP A 132 4.54 10.50 -9.96
C ASP A 132 5.91 11.17 -10.13
N ILE A 133 7.01 10.44 -9.99
CA ILE A 133 8.36 11.01 -10.16
C ILE A 133 8.60 11.43 -11.61
N TYR A 134 8.29 10.57 -12.59
CA TYR A 134 8.50 10.87 -14.01
C TYR A 134 7.61 12.02 -14.48
N MET A 135 6.33 12.03 -14.07
CA MET A 135 5.38 13.07 -14.47
C MET A 135 5.69 14.42 -13.81
N THR A 136 6.09 14.42 -12.53
CA THR A 136 6.51 15.66 -11.83
C THR A 136 7.79 16.22 -12.44
N CYS A 137 8.83 15.40 -12.63
CA CYS A 137 10.09 15.84 -13.20
C CYS A 137 9.95 16.28 -14.66
N GLY A 138 9.20 15.53 -15.47
CA GLY A 138 8.91 15.88 -16.86
C GLY A 138 8.20 17.22 -16.98
N ALA A 139 7.14 17.44 -16.19
CA ALA A 139 6.45 18.73 -16.14
C ALA A 139 7.35 19.87 -15.64
N GLY A 140 8.25 19.60 -14.69
CA GLY A 140 9.20 20.58 -14.15
C GLY A 140 10.17 21.08 -15.21
N PHE A 141 10.78 20.17 -15.98
CA PHE A 141 11.67 20.54 -17.07
C PHE A 141 10.94 21.26 -18.22
N LEU A 142 9.71 20.88 -18.55
CA LEU A 142 8.90 21.60 -19.54
C LEU A 142 8.56 23.03 -19.07
N ALA A 143 8.26 23.22 -17.78
CA ALA A 143 8.02 24.54 -17.20
C ALA A 143 9.31 25.40 -17.22
N ALA A 144 10.44 24.83 -16.80
CA ALA A 144 11.74 25.50 -16.83
C ALA A 144 12.18 25.87 -18.25
N ALA A 145 11.95 24.98 -19.23
CA ALA A 145 12.20 25.22 -20.64
C ALA A 145 11.44 26.47 -21.14
N ARG A 146 10.16 26.58 -20.77
CA ARG A 146 9.33 27.74 -21.13
C ARG A 146 9.85 29.04 -20.53
N VAL A 147 10.33 29.02 -19.29
CA VAL A 147 10.96 30.20 -18.67
C VAL A 147 12.23 30.59 -19.43
N LYS A 148 13.12 29.63 -19.70
CA LYS A 148 14.36 29.87 -20.46
C LYS A 148 14.10 30.36 -21.89
N GLN A 149 13.04 29.88 -22.51
CA GLN A 149 12.59 30.36 -23.82
C GLN A 149 12.18 31.84 -23.76
N ASN A 150 11.45 32.25 -22.72
CA ASN A 150 11.04 33.65 -22.52
C ASN A 150 12.23 34.57 -22.18
N GLU A 151 13.29 34.03 -21.59
CA GLU A 151 14.55 34.73 -21.31
C GLU A 151 15.46 34.83 -22.55
N GLY A 152 15.10 34.20 -23.67
CA GLY A 152 15.89 34.18 -24.90
C GLY A 152 17.02 33.14 -24.90
N GLU A 153 17.11 32.29 -23.87
CA GLU A 153 18.08 31.19 -23.75
C GLU A 153 17.61 29.96 -24.54
N THR A 154 17.42 30.13 -25.86
CA THR A 154 16.75 29.13 -26.73
C THR A 154 17.42 27.76 -26.75
N LYS A 155 18.76 27.69 -26.66
CA LYS A 155 19.48 26.42 -26.61
C LYS A 155 19.17 25.64 -25.33
N ILE A 156 19.22 26.32 -24.18
CA ILE A 156 18.95 25.72 -22.87
C ILE A 156 17.47 25.31 -22.79
N ALA A 157 16.57 26.16 -23.29
CA ALA A 157 15.15 25.83 -23.38
C ALA A 157 14.91 24.53 -24.15
N ALA A 158 15.54 24.35 -25.31
CA ALA A 158 15.39 23.14 -26.12
C ALA A 158 15.95 21.88 -25.42
N GLU A 159 17.09 22.00 -24.71
CA GLU A 159 17.67 20.89 -23.95
C GLU A 159 16.75 20.46 -22.79
N LEU A 160 16.19 21.42 -22.06
CA LEU A 160 15.22 21.17 -20.99
C LEU A 160 13.92 20.58 -21.54
N GLU A 161 13.41 21.08 -22.67
CA GLU A 161 12.20 20.57 -23.31
C GLU A 161 12.36 19.12 -23.76
N ALA A 162 13.52 18.78 -24.34
CA ALA A 162 13.83 17.42 -24.76
C ALA A 162 13.88 16.45 -23.57
N LEU A 163 14.53 16.85 -22.47
CA LEU A 163 14.58 16.06 -21.24
C LEU A 163 13.19 15.91 -20.63
N GLY A 164 12.43 17.00 -20.51
CA GLY A 164 11.07 16.98 -19.97
C GLY A 164 10.13 16.09 -20.78
N THR A 165 10.20 16.15 -22.11
CA THR A 165 9.42 15.28 -23.01
C THR A 165 9.80 13.82 -22.85
N ARG A 166 11.10 13.51 -22.72
CA ARG A 166 11.57 12.13 -22.49
C ARG A 166 11.03 11.56 -21.18
N LEU A 167 11.13 12.31 -20.08
CA LEU A 167 10.64 11.86 -18.77
C LEU A 167 9.11 11.67 -18.76
N ALA A 168 8.37 12.61 -19.35
CA ALA A 168 6.92 12.46 -19.50
C ALA A 168 6.55 11.23 -20.34
N GLY A 169 7.34 10.92 -21.39
CA GLY A 169 7.18 9.69 -22.18
C GLY A 169 7.39 8.41 -21.37
N LEU A 170 8.41 8.37 -20.51
CA LEU A 170 8.64 7.24 -19.60
C LEU A 170 7.50 7.07 -18.58
N GLY A 171 6.98 8.16 -18.03
CA GLY A 171 5.78 8.12 -17.18
C GLY A 171 4.54 7.62 -17.94
N ASP A 172 4.40 8.01 -19.21
CA ASP A 172 3.33 7.51 -20.10
C ASP A 172 3.42 6.00 -20.34
N ASP A 173 4.62 5.47 -20.54
CA ASP A 173 4.87 4.03 -20.73
C ASP A 173 4.53 3.23 -19.46
N LEU A 174 4.89 3.74 -18.27
CA LEU A 174 4.52 3.15 -16.98
C LEU A 174 3.00 3.13 -16.78
N MET A 175 2.32 4.23 -17.11
CA MET A 175 0.86 4.29 -17.06
C MET A 175 0.20 3.29 -18.01
N ILE A 176 0.77 3.05 -19.20
CA ILE A 176 0.29 1.99 -20.11
C ILE A 176 0.46 0.61 -19.47
N GLY A 177 1.62 0.35 -18.85
CA GLY A 177 1.88 -0.89 -18.11
C GLY A 177 0.89 -1.11 -16.97
N ALA A 178 0.53 -0.04 -16.25
CA ALA A 178 -0.48 -0.04 -15.20
C ALA A 178 -1.94 -0.08 -15.72
N GLY A 179 -2.16 -0.16 -17.03
CA GLY A 179 -3.50 -0.31 -17.62
C GLY A 179 -4.27 0.99 -17.85
N TYR A 180 -3.64 2.15 -17.73
CA TYR A 180 -4.31 3.44 -17.97
C TYR A 180 -4.63 3.62 -19.45
N ASN A 181 -5.90 3.91 -19.75
CA ASN A 181 -6.31 4.23 -21.11
C ASN A 181 -5.87 5.64 -21.53
N LYS A 182 -5.96 5.94 -22.84
CA LYS A 182 -5.53 7.22 -23.41
C LYS A 182 -6.14 8.45 -22.73
N THR A 183 -7.40 8.38 -22.33
CA THR A 183 -8.09 9.49 -21.65
C THR A 183 -7.52 9.71 -20.26
N ALA A 184 -7.33 8.64 -19.49
CA ALA A 184 -6.76 8.72 -18.14
C ALA A 184 -5.34 9.29 -18.18
N ARG A 185 -4.48 8.79 -19.09
CA ARG A 185 -3.12 9.33 -19.26
C ARG A 185 -3.10 10.82 -19.60
N HIS A 186 -3.98 11.25 -20.51
CA HIS A 186 -4.11 12.67 -20.85
C HIS A 186 -4.52 13.52 -19.65
N GLN A 187 -5.48 13.06 -18.84
CA GLN A 187 -5.91 13.76 -17.62
C GLN A 187 -4.78 13.83 -16.58
N VAL A 188 -4.05 12.75 -16.38
CA VAL A 188 -2.87 12.73 -15.50
C VAL A 188 -1.83 13.75 -15.99
N GLY A 189 -1.48 13.74 -17.28
CA GLY A 189 -0.56 14.72 -17.85
C GLY A 189 -1.00 16.17 -17.65
N GLN A 190 -2.29 16.48 -17.79
CA GLN A 190 -2.85 17.81 -17.50
C GLN A 190 -2.70 18.19 -16.02
N LEU A 191 -3.06 17.30 -15.10
CA LEU A 191 -2.97 17.54 -13.66
C LEU A 191 -1.54 17.84 -13.21
N TYR A 192 -0.56 17.06 -13.67
CA TYR A 192 0.85 17.32 -13.36
C TYR A 192 1.34 18.63 -13.98
N GLY A 193 0.98 18.91 -15.24
CA GLY A 193 1.33 20.17 -15.89
C GLY A 193 0.77 21.40 -15.16
N GLU A 194 -0.48 21.34 -14.70
CA GLU A 194 -1.13 22.41 -13.93
C GLU A 194 -0.52 22.56 -12.53
N SER A 195 -0.37 21.45 -11.80
CA SER A 195 0.19 21.44 -10.45
C SER A 195 1.64 21.94 -10.41
N VAL A 196 2.49 21.41 -11.28
CA VAL A 196 3.90 21.80 -11.36
C VAL A 196 4.06 23.21 -11.90
N GLY A 197 3.28 23.59 -12.93
CA GLY A 197 3.28 24.96 -13.45
C GLY A 197 2.88 25.99 -12.40
N ALA A 198 1.91 25.68 -11.53
CA ALA A 198 1.51 26.54 -10.42
C ALA A 198 2.66 26.75 -9.43
N LYS A 199 3.33 25.67 -8.99
CA LYS A 199 4.48 25.73 -8.07
C LYS A 199 5.65 26.51 -8.65
N PHE A 200 5.94 26.30 -9.94
CA PHE A 200 7.01 27.03 -10.62
C PHE A 200 6.74 28.54 -10.66
N ASN A 201 5.48 28.95 -10.87
CA ASN A 201 5.08 30.35 -10.88
C ASN A 201 5.04 30.99 -9.47
N SER A 202 4.77 30.21 -8.42
CA SER A 202 4.80 30.70 -7.04
C SER A 202 6.20 30.68 -6.41
N GLY A 203 7.20 30.12 -7.10
CA GLY A 203 8.56 29.97 -6.59
C GLY A 203 8.66 28.89 -5.50
N GLU A 204 7.70 27.98 -5.44
CA GLU A 204 7.70 26.83 -4.55
C GLU A 204 8.59 25.72 -5.10
N ASP A 205 9.26 25.00 -4.20
CA ASP A 205 10.04 23.83 -4.56
C ASP A 205 9.13 22.70 -5.07
N LEU A 206 9.61 21.98 -6.08
CA LEU A 206 8.99 20.74 -6.52
C LEU A 206 9.26 19.62 -5.51
N LYS A 207 8.44 18.57 -5.57
CA LYS A 207 8.56 17.40 -4.67
C LYS A 207 9.93 16.72 -4.79
N TYR A 208 10.56 16.80 -5.96
CA TYR A 208 11.83 16.17 -6.29
C TYR A 208 12.84 17.25 -6.71
N ASP A 209 14.09 17.10 -6.28
CA ASP A 209 15.16 18.01 -6.68
C ASP A 209 15.61 17.80 -8.13
N TRP A 210 16.28 18.80 -8.69
CA TRP A 210 16.69 18.81 -10.10
C TRP A 210 17.72 17.73 -10.44
N ASP A 211 18.58 17.37 -9.49
CA ASP A 211 19.62 16.36 -9.69
C ASP A 211 18.99 14.96 -9.79
N THR A 212 18.03 14.66 -8.93
CA THR A 212 17.20 13.46 -8.98
C THR A 212 16.47 13.39 -10.32
N CYS A 213 15.78 14.47 -10.70
CA CYS A 213 15.04 14.53 -11.96
C CYS A 213 15.95 14.38 -13.20
N ALA A 214 17.15 14.95 -13.20
CA ALA A 214 18.09 14.84 -14.31
C ALA A 214 18.69 13.42 -14.42
N GLY A 215 18.86 12.72 -13.30
CA GLY A 215 19.34 11.33 -13.25
C GLY A 215 18.39 10.33 -13.91
N LEU A 216 17.08 10.60 -13.88
CA LEU A 216 16.05 9.72 -14.46
C LEU A 216 16.04 9.67 -15.99
N GLY A 217 16.65 10.67 -16.64
CA GLY A 217 16.65 10.81 -18.10
C GLY A 217 17.86 10.20 -18.81
N GLN A 218 18.78 9.57 -18.07
CA GLN A 218 19.97 8.90 -18.62
C GLN A 218 19.57 7.53 -19.18
#